data_AF-A0A9Q3J8A7-F1
#
_entry.id   AF-A0A9Q3J8A7-F1
#
_cell.length_a   1.000
_cell.length_b   1.000
_cell.length_c   1.000
_cell.angle_alpha   90.00
_cell.angle_beta   90.00
_cell.angle_gamma   90.00
#
_symmetry.space_group_name_H-M   'P 1'
#
loop_
_entity.id
_entity.type
_entity.pdbx_description
1 polymer ?
#
loop_
_entity_poly.entity_id
_entity_poly.type
_entity_poly.pdbx_seq_one_letter_code
_entity_poly.pdbx_strand_id
1 'polypeptide(L)' 'MGHMSEDRTKERVASTAWWPKWEQELSEYINTCERCKQANRKHGKKYGLLKHIEEPKHPWETINMDWVTCLFPGGKEN' A
#
# COMPACT_ATOMS: atom_id res chain seq x y z
N MET A 1 5.28 7.03 13.74
CA MET A 1 3.82 7.27 13.90
C MET A 1 3.12 6.63 12.71
N GLY A 2 2.28 5.60 12.74
CA GLY A 2 1.83 4.64 13.73
C GLY A 2 0.78 3.80 12.98
N HIS A 3 1.13 2.57 12.58
CA HIS A 3 0.25 1.64 11.86
C HIS A 3 -0.83 1.12 12.82
N MET A 4 -2.01 1.75 12.87
CA MET A 4 -3.13 1.21 13.65
C MET A 4 -3.99 0.30 12.79
N SER A 5 -3.71 -1.01 12.89
CA SER A 5 -4.58 -2.08 12.39
C SER A 5 -5.91 -2.08 13.13
N GLU A 6 -6.95 -2.66 12.51
CA GLU A 6 -8.27 -2.86 13.13
C GLU A 6 -8.18 -3.54 14.50
N ASP A 7 -7.25 -4.50 14.64
CA ASP A 7 -7.04 -5.27 15.87
C ASP A 7 -6.63 -4.39 17.06
N ARG A 8 -5.77 -3.38 16.83
CA ARG A 8 -5.36 -2.42 17.88
C ARG A 8 -6.54 -1.59 18.38
N THR A 9 -7.46 -1.25 17.48
CA THR A 9 -8.67 -0.51 17.85
C THR A 9 -9.60 -1.38 18.69
N LYS A 10 -9.75 -2.66 18.35
CA LYS A 10 -10.53 -3.63 19.14
C LYS A 10 -9.94 -3.83 20.54
N GLU A 11 -8.64 -4.05 20.65
CA GLU A 11 -7.94 -4.19 21.95
C GLU A 11 -8.17 -2.97 22.86
N ARG A 12 -8.10 -1.76 22.31
CA ARG A 12 -8.26 -0.53 23.09
C ARG A 12 -9.69 -0.31 23.56
N VAL A 13 -10.68 -0.63 22.72
CA VAL A 13 -12.09 -0.54 23.13
C VAL A 13 -12.38 -1.57 24.21
N ALA A 14 -11.91 -2.82 24.04
CA ALA A 14 -12.05 -3.89 25.02
C ALA A 14 -11.47 -3.54 26.41
N SER A 15 -10.38 -2.76 26.46
CA SER A 15 -9.75 -2.36 27.72
C SER A 15 -10.38 -1.13 28.38
N THR A 16 -11.19 -0.35 27.66
CA THR A 16 -11.70 0.95 28.13
C THR A 16 -13.21 0.96 28.33
N ALA A 17 -13.96 0.12 27.60
CA ALA A 17 -15.41 0.12 27.63
C ALA A 17 -15.98 -1.26 27.29
N TRP A 18 -17.21 -1.52 27.73
CA TRP A 18 -17.92 -2.78 27.46
C TRP A 18 -19.41 -2.51 27.26
N TRP A 19 -19.98 -3.12 26.22
CA TRP A 19 -21.43 -3.15 25.96
C TRP A 19 -21.83 -4.38 25.13
N PRO A 20 -23.11 -4.80 25.12
CA PRO A 20 -23.53 -5.93 24.29
C PRO A 20 -23.24 -5.68 22.80
N LYS A 21 -22.65 -6.67 22.11
CA LYS A 21 -22.28 -6.60 20.68
C LYS A 21 -21.24 -5.52 20.30
N TRP A 22 -20.46 -5.03 21.25
CA TRP A 22 -19.47 -3.97 21.02
C TRP A 22 -18.47 -4.27 19.89
N GLU A 23 -18.05 -5.53 19.75
CA GLU A 23 -17.08 -5.92 18.73
C GLU A 23 -17.67 -5.83 17.31
N GLN A 24 -18.95 -6.21 17.16
CA GLN A 24 -19.65 -6.15 15.88
C GLN A 24 -19.88 -4.69 15.47
N GLU A 25 -20.39 -3.86 16.39
CA GLU A 25 -20.61 -2.44 16.14
C GLU A 25 -19.30 -1.70 15.84
N LEU A 26 -18.21 -2.06 16.52
CA LEU A 26 -16.90 -1.48 16.27
C LEU A 26 -16.34 -1.88 14.90
N SER A 27 -16.48 -3.15 14.50
CA SER A 27 -16.05 -3.58 13.17
C SER A 27 -16.88 -2.90 12.08
N GLU A 28 -18.19 -2.73 12.28
CA GLU A 28 -19.05 -1.99 11.35
C GLU A 28 -18.68 -0.50 11.27
N TYR A 29 -18.36 0.12 12.41
CA TYR A 29 -17.86 1.49 12.46
C TYR A 29 -16.53 1.66 11.70
N ILE A 30 -15.55 0.76 11.93
CA ILE A 30 -14.26 0.80 11.23
C ILE A 30 -14.46 0.57 9.72
N ASN A 31 -15.38 -0.32 9.35
CA ASN A 31 -15.73 -0.62 7.95
C ASN A 31 -16.59 0.44 7.26
N THR A 32 -17.19 1.38 7.99
CA THR A 32 -17.98 2.49 7.41
C THR A 32 -17.21 3.82 7.46
N CYS A 33 -16.27 3.96 8.40
CA CYS A 33 -15.42 5.14 8.56
C CYS A 33 -14.56 5.42 7.31
N GLU A 34 -14.78 6.58 6.70
CA GLU A 34 -14.06 7.00 5.50
C GLU A 34 -12.54 7.16 5.76
N ARG A 35 -12.16 7.72 6.91
CA ARG A 35 -10.75 7.89 7.31
C ARG A 35 -10.04 6.54 7.43
N CYS A 36 -10.69 5.56 8.06
CA CYS A 36 -10.17 4.20 8.17
C CYS A 36 -10.06 3.53 6.80
N LYS A 37 -11.06 3.70 5.92
CA LYS A 37 -11.01 3.17 4.54
C LYS A 37 -9.89 3.76 3.70
N GLN A 38 -9.66 5.06 3.81
CA GLN A 38 -8.59 5.74 3.08
C GLN A 38 -7.21 5.32 3.59
N ALA A 39 -7.04 5.20 4.92
CA ALA A 39 -5.79 4.79 5.54
C ALA A 39 -5.47 3.29 5.34
N ASN A 40 -6.49 2.43 5.45
CA ASN A 40 -6.37 0.98 5.26
C ASN A 40 -6.80 0.56 3.85
N ARG A 41 -6.56 1.41 2.84
CA ARG A 41 -6.81 1.04 1.44
C ARG A 41 -6.14 -0.29 1.19
N LYS A 42 -6.95 -1.34 0.96
CA LYS A 42 -6.44 -2.65 0.56
C LYS A 42 -5.54 -2.40 -0.65
N HIS A 43 -4.24 -2.62 -0.49
CA HIS A 43 -3.34 -2.69 -1.64
C HIS A 43 -4.00 -3.64 -2.63
N GLY A 44 -4.16 -3.19 -3.87
CA GLY A 44 -5.14 -3.70 -4.83
C GLY A 44 -5.04 -5.19 -5.14
N LYS A 45 -5.83 -5.65 -6.12
CA LYS A 45 -5.75 -7.03 -6.64
C LYS A 45 -4.29 -7.49 -6.70
N LYS A 46 -4.03 -8.72 -6.26
CA LYS A 46 -2.71 -9.37 -6.39
C LYS A 46 -2.13 -8.99 -7.74
N TYR A 47 -0.93 -8.42 -7.73
CA TYR A 47 -0.21 -8.10 -8.97
C TYR A 47 -0.37 -9.29 -9.92
N GLY A 48 -0.85 -9.01 -11.13
CA GLY A 48 -1.03 -10.06 -12.14
C GLY A 48 0.27 -10.82 -12.34
N LEU A 49 0.18 -12.03 -12.91
CA LEU A 49 1.39 -12.75 -13.34
C LEU A 49 2.24 -11.80 -14.18
N LEU A 50 3.51 -11.65 -13.80
CA LEU A 50 4.48 -10.91 -14.60
C LEU A 50 4.44 -11.50 -16.01
N LYS A 51 4.13 -10.66 -17.01
CA LYS A 51 4.21 -11.10 -18.40
C LYS A 51 5.67 -11.42 -18.69
N HIS A 52 5.94 -12.65 -19.13
CA HIS A 52 7.26 -13.06 -19.57
C HIS A 52 7.65 -12.22 -20.80
N ILE A 53 8.83 -11.60 -20.77
CA ILE A 53 9.43 -10.97 -21.94
C ILE A 53 10.15 -12.08 -22.69
N GLU A 54 9.87 -12.24 -23.98
CA GLU A 54 10.56 -13.23 -24.80
C GLU A 54 12.07 -12.93 -24.83
N GLU A 55 12.90 -13.97 -24.68
CA GLU A 55 14.34 -13.80 -24.76
C GLU A 55 14.75 -13.44 -26.19
N PRO A 56 15.52 -12.36 -26.39
CA PRO A 56 16.04 -12.03 -27.71
C PRO A 56 17.00 -13.12 -28.18
N LYS A 57 16.85 -13.57 -29.42
CA LYS A 57 17.67 -14.61 -30.07
C LYS A 57 18.92 -14.04 -30.73
N HIS A 58 18.93 -12.74 -31.01
CA HIS A 58 20.03 -12.06 -31.67
C HIS A 58 20.47 -10.80 -30.91
N PRO A 59 21.76 -10.40 -31.03
CA PRO A 59 22.22 -9.13 -30.49
C PRO A 59 21.38 -7.97 -31.03
N TRP A 60 21.05 -7.00 -30.15
CA TRP A 60 20.30 -5.78 -30.47
C TRP A 60 18.81 -5.95 -30.83
N GLU A 61 18.24 -7.13 -30.66
CA GLU A 61 16.82 -7.40 -30.97
C GLU A 61 15.84 -6.70 -30.01
N THR A 62 16.26 -6.43 -28.77
CA THR A 62 15.43 -5.72 -27.79
C THR A 62 16.26 -4.69 -27.03
N ILE A 63 15.81 -3.43 -27.02
CA ILE A 63 16.41 -2.33 -26.27
C ILE A 63 15.32 -1.73 -25.38
N ASN A 64 15.49 -1.83 -24.07
CA ASN A 64 14.62 -1.19 -23.08
C ASN A 64 15.28 0.12 -22.64
N MET A 65 14.52 1.22 -22.61
CA MET A 65 15.00 2.53 -22.16
C MET A 65 14.03 3.10 -21.12
N ASP A 66 14.57 3.75 -20.10
CA ASP A 66 13.80 4.44 -19.07
C ASP A 66 14.40 5.83 -18.79
N TRP A 67 13.57 6.76 -18.33
CA TRP A 67 13.98 8.13 -18.03
C TRP A 67 14.30 8.28 -16.53
N VAL A 68 15.48 8.79 -16.22
CA VAL A 68 15.85 9.16 -14.85
C VAL A 68 15.59 10.65 -14.66
N THR A 69 14.53 11.01 -13.93
CA THR A 69 14.06 12.41 -13.81
C THR A 69 14.44 13.11 -12.50
N CYS A 70 15.38 12.57 -11.72
CA CYS A 70 15.78 13.14 -10.41
C CYS A 70 17.30 13.12 -10.20
N LEU A 71 18.05 13.62 -11.18
CA LEU A 71 19.49 13.82 -11.02
C LEU A 71 19.74 15.12 -10.23
N PHE A 72 20.73 15.09 -9.33
CA PHE A 72 21.19 16.31 -8.67
C PHE A 72 21.67 17.32 -9.72
N PRO A 73 21.52 18.63 -9.47
CA PRO A 73 22.14 19.64 -10.31
C PRO A 73 23.64 19.32 -10.42
N GLY A 74 24.13 19.16 -11.65
CA GLY A 74 25.56 18.97 -11.88
C GLY A 74 26.33 20.09 -11.20
N GLY A 75 27.38 19.74 -10.46
CA GLY A 75 28.27 20.73 -9.85
C GLY A 75 28.74 21.71 -10.93
N LYS A 76 28.82 23.00 -10.57
CA LYS A 76 29.27 24.07 -11.48
C LYS A 76 30.55 23.61 -12.18
N GLU A 77 30.50 23.54 -13.50
CA GLU A 77 31.70 23.40 -14.32
C GLU A 77 32.65 24.56 -13.98
N ASN A 78 33.95 24.25 -13.88
CA ASN A 78 35.01 25.22 -13.63
C ASN A 78 35.09 26.29 -14.72
#